data_AF-A0A6G1BQY7-F1
#
_entry.id   AF-A0A6G1BQY7-F1
#
_cell.length_a   1.000
_cell.length_b   1.000
_cell.length_c   1.000
_cell.angle_alpha   90.00
_cell.angle_beta   90.00
_cell.angle_gamma   90.00
#
_symmetry.space_group_name_H-M   'P 1'
#
loop_
_entity.id
_entity.type
_entity.pdbx_description
1 polymer ?
#
loop_
_entity_poly.entity_id
_entity_poly.type
_entity_poly.pdbx_seq_one_letter_code
_entity_poly.pdbx_strand_id
1 'polypeptide(L)'
;MDHITGRLSAVDGLYYSTSFLCSMPPPSAPDRKAALLTLLSRVAPLFLKCYGGGLSHDELAAFDALTADYKVGWHLHRLRAALVGGSPPPPAKQIKRRLIRASVWVVALRR
;
A
#
# COMPACT_ATOMS: atom_id res chain seq x y z
N MET A 1 11.19 3.30 -7.71
CA MET A 1 9.81 2.79 -7.83
C MET A 1 9.74 1.42 -8.54
N ASP A 2 10.48 1.19 -9.63
CA ASP A 2 10.43 -0.08 -10.38
C ASP A 2 10.86 -1.32 -9.57
N HIS A 3 11.91 -1.21 -8.76
CA HIS A 3 12.33 -2.27 -7.84
C HIS A 3 11.21 -2.66 -6.85
N ILE A 4 10.49 -1.68 -6.30
CA ILE A 4 9.39 -1.90 -5.33
C ILE A 4 8.27 -2.70 -5.98
N THR A 5 7.84 -2.32 -7.18
CA THR A 5 6.77 -3.01 -7.91
C THR A 5 7.20 -4.40 -8.39
N GLY A 6 8.48 -4.57 -8.76
CA GLY A 6 9.05 -5.88 -9.06
C GLY A 6 9.03 -6.80 -7.85
N ARG A 7 9.52 -6.34 -6.70
CA ARG A 7 9.50 -7.10 -5.45
C ARG A 7 8.09 -7.49 -5.04
N LEU A 8 7.16 -6.52 -5.03
CA LEU A 8 5.76 -6.78 -4.70
C LEU A 8 5.09 -7.73 -5.68
N SER A 9 5.38 -7.64 -7.00
CA SER A 9 4.77 -8.55 -7.98
C SER A 9 5.10 -10.03 -7.77
N ALA A 10 6.17 -10.34 -7.03
CA ALA A 10 6.55 -11.69 -6.67
C ALA A 10 5.93 -12.18 -5.35
N VAL A 11 5.25 -11.30 -4.59
CA VAL A 11 4.57 -11.65 -3.33
C VAL A 11 3.21 -12.26 -3.63
N ASP A 12 2.99 -13.47 -3.13
CA ASP A 12 1.67 -14.11 -3.17
C ASP A 12 0.72 -13.52 -2.12
N GLY A 13 -0.57 -13.50 -2.45
CA GLY A 13 -1.61 -12.97 -1.56
C GLY A 13 -1.70 -11.44 -1.49
N LEU A 14 -1.01 -10.72 -2.38
CA LEU A 14 -1.25 -9.29 -2.56
C LEU A 14 -2.66 -9.03 -3.09
N TYR A 15 -3.23 -7.91 -2.65
CA TYR A 15 -4.51 -7.46 -3.15
C TYR A 15 -4.40 -7.09 -4.64
N TYR A 16 -5.21 -7.73 -5.48
CA TYR A 16 -5.49 -7.32 -6.85
C TYR A 16 -7.01 -7.35 -7.05
N SER A 17 -7.55 -6.61 -8.03
CA SER A 17 -8.98 -6.69 -8.31
C SER A 17 -9.34 -8.10 -8.79
N THR A 18 -10.50 -8.61 -8.40
CA THR A 18 -10.97 -9.94 -8.81
C THR A 18 -11.01 -10.07 -10.33
N SER A 19 -11.40 -9.00 -11.04
CA SER A 19 -11.39 -8.95 -12.51
C SER A 19 -9.99 -9.13 -13.12
N PHE A 20 -8.95 -8.63 -12.45
CA PHE A 20 -7.57 -8.80 -12.89
C PHE A 20 -7.07 -10.21 -12.62
N LEU A 21 -7.44 -10.81 -11.48
CA LEU A 21 -7.05 -12.18 -11.14
C LEU A 21 -7.78 -13.25 -11.96
N CYS A 22 -9.02 -12.97 -12.37
CA CYS A 22 -9.84 -13.88 -13.18
C CYS A 22 -9.61 -13.71 -14.69
N SER A 23 -8.60 -12.95 -15.14
CA SER A 23 -8.28 -12.87 -16.57
C SER A 23 -7.87 -14.25 -17.11
N MET A 24 -8.17 -14.50 -18.38
CA MET A 24 -7.65 -15.66 -19.12
C MET A 24 -6.71 -15.17 -20.23
N PRO A 25 -5.41 -15.52 -20.19
CA PRO A 25 -4.72 -16.29 -19.15
C PRO A 25 -4.60 -15.54 -17.80
N PRO A 26 -4.38 -16.27 -16.68
CA PRO A 26 -4.16 -15.65 -15.38
C PRO A 26 -2.92 -14.74 -15.41
N PRO A 27 -2.92 -13.63 -14.65
CA PRO A 27 -1.89 -12.61 -14.77
C PRO A 27 -0.54 -13.13 -14.29
N SER A 28 0.46 -12.96 -15.13
CA SER A 28 1.84 -13.32 -14.82
C SER A 28 2.50 -12.30 -13.88
N ALA A 29 3.70 -12.61 -13.37
CA ALA A 29 4.49 -11.66 -12.57
C ALA A 29 4.73 -10.29 -13.29
N PRO A 30 5.11 -10.24 -14.58
CA PRO A 30 5.24 -8.95 -15.27
C PRO A 30 3.90 -8.19 -15.40
N ASP A 31 2.77 -8.88 -15.58
CA ASP A 31 1.45 -8.23 -15.62
C ASP A 31 1.12 -7.60 -14.26
N ARG A 32 1.38 -8.35 -13.17
CA ARG A 32 1.24 -7.86 -11.80
C ARG A 32 2.11 -6.63 -11.54
N LYS A 33 3.36 -6.65 -12.01
CA LYS A 33 4.28 -5.50 -11.90
C LYS A 33 3.75 -4.28 -12.66
N ALA A 34 3.27 -4.46 -13.89
CA ALA A 34 2.71 -3.39 -14.71
C ALA A 34 1.46 -2.76 -14.08
N ALA A 35 0.58 -3.58 -13.48
CA ALA A 35 -0.58 -3.10 -12.74
C ALA A 35 -0.18 -2.24 -11.53
N LEU A 36 0.82 -2.67 -10.77
CA LEU A 36 1.35 -1.92 -9.62
C LEU A 36 1.99 -0.60 -10.05
N LEU A 37 2.78 -0.59 -11.13
CA LEU A 37 3.36 0.63 -11.70
C LEU A 37 2.29 1.61 -12.15
N THR A 38 1.25 1.11 -12.82
CA THR A 38 0.13 1.92 -13.28
C THR A 38 -0.60 2.57 -12.10
N LEU A 39 -0.88 1.79 -11.04
CA LEU A 39 -1.50 2.31 -9.83
C LEU A 39 -0.63 3.34 -9.12
N LEU A 40 0.67 3.09 -9.00
CA LEU A 40 1.62 3.99 -8.36
C LEU A 40 1.71 5.33 -9.10
N SER A 41 1.80 5.28 -10.44
CA SER A 41 1.87 6.46 -11.30
C SER A 41 0.60 7.31 -11.24
N ARG A 42 -0.58 6.68 -11.18
CA ARG A 42 -1.87 7.40 -11.18
C ARG A 42 -2.33 7.83 -9.80
N VAL A 43 -2.13 6.99 -8.79
CA VAL A 43 -2.74 7.13 -7.47
C VAL A 43 -1.79 6.64 -6.36
N ALA A 44 -0.66 7.33 -6.19
CA ALA A 44 0.32 7.04 -5.14
C ALA A 44 -0.27 6.91 -3.71
N PRO A 45 -1.25 7.75 -3.27
CA PRO A 45 -1.86 7.55 -1.95
C PRO A 45 -2.57 6.21 -1.77
N LEU A 46 -3.26 5.73 -2.82
CA LEU A 46 -3.97 4.45 -2.77
C LEU A 46 -2.97 3.29 -2.75
N PHE A 47 -1.86 3.41 -3.49
CA PHE A 47 -0.76 2.46 -3.42
C PHE A 47 -0.22 2.33 -1.99
N LEU A 48 0.09 3.45 -1.32
CA LEU A 48 0.58 3.44 0.06
C LEU A 48 -0.44 2.90 1.06
N LYS A 49 -1.73 3.15 0.83
CA LYS A 49 -2.81 2.60 1.66
C LYS A 49 -2.85 1.07 1.60
N CYS A 50 -2.71 0.48 0.42
CA CYS A 50 -2.87 -0.96 0.20
C CYS A 50 -1.57 -1.74 0.46
N TYR A 51 -0.42 -1.22 0.00
CA TYR A 51 0.85 -1.96 -0.01
C TYR A 51 1.90 -1.37 0.93
N GLY A 52 1.69 -0.16 1.44
CA GLY A 52 2.69 0.55 2.23
C GLY A 52 3.12 -0.17 3.51
N GLY A 53 2.26 -1.02 4.07
CA GLY A 53 2.59 -1.82 5.27
C GLY A 53 3.66 -2.90 5.04
N GLY A 54 3.92 -3.28 3.79
CA GLY A 54 4.97 -4.25 3.43
C GLY A 54 6.27 -3.59 2.95
N LEU A 55 6.36 -2.27 3.01
CA LEU A 55 7.53 -1.52 2.54
C LEU A 55 8.56 -1.32 3.66
N SER A 56 9.84 -1.38 3.30
CA SER A 56 10.93 -1.02 4.19
C SER A 56 11.03 0.50 4.38
N HIS A 57 11.82 0.94 5.37
CA HIS A 57 12.07 2.36 5.58
C HIS A 57 12.68 3.05 4.34
N ASP A 58 13.60 2.37 3.66
CA ASP A 58 14.25 2.86 2.43
C ASP A 58 13.25 2.97 1.27
N GLU A 59 12.39 1.97 1.10
CA GLU A 59 11.36 2.00 0.06
C GLU A 59 10.31 3.09 0.32
N LEU A 60 9.99 3.38 1.59
CA LEU A 60 9.14 4.51 1.96
C LEU A 60 9.81 5.86 1.65
N ALA A 61 11.14 5.96 1.74
CA ALA A 61 11.88 7.18 1.39
C ALA A 61 11.77 7.52 -0.10
N ALA A 62 11.60 6.52 -0.98
CA ALA A 62 11.37 6.76 -2.40
C ALA A 62 10.11 7.61 -2.70
N PHE A 63 9.17 7.71 -1.76
CA PHE A 63 7.94 8.49 -1.89
C PHE A 63 8.07 9.92 -1.35
N ASP A 64 9.19 10.31 -0.75
CA ASP A 64 9.36 11.66 -0.18
C ASP A 64 9.23 12.75 -1.25
N ALA A 65 9.61 12.46 -2.50
CA ALA A 65 9.42 13.36 -3.64
C ALA A 65 7.94 13.64 -3.99
N LEU A 66 7.01 12.81 -3.50
CA LEU A 66 5.57 12.93 -3.76
C LEU A 66 4.80 13.59 -2.60
N THR A 67 5.51 14.10 -1.59
CA THR A 67 4.91 14.68 -0.36
C THR A 67 4.17 15.99 -0.58
N ALA A 68 4.29 16.61 -1.75
CA ALA A 68 3.43 17.72 -2.15
C ALA A 68 1.94 17.33 -2.14
N ASP A 69 1.62 16.05 -2.38
CA ASP A 69 0.29 15.50 -2.10
C ASP A 69 0.15 15.20 -0.60
N TYR A 70 -0.78 15.89 0.07
CA TYR A 70 -1.00 15.75 1.50
C TYR A 70 -1.31 14.31 1.93
N LYS A 71 -2.00 13.52 1.10
CA LYS A 71 -2.36 12.14 1.43
C LYS A 71 -1.13 11.26 1.40
N VAL A 72 -0.20 11.50 0.46
CA VAL A 72 1.09 10.81 0.44
C VAL A 72 1.83 11.11 1.74
N GLY A 73 1.99 12.39 2.09
CA GLY A 73 2.66 12.79 3.33
C GLY A 73 2.04 12.16 4.58
N TRP A 74 0.70 12.15 4.67
CA TRP A 74 -0.02 11.51 5.77
C TRP A 74 0.23 10.00 5.84
N HIS A 75 0.17 9.31 4.70
CA HIS A 75 0.44 7.87 4.65
C HIS A 75 1.88 7.55 5.05
N LEU A 76 2.88 8.30 4.58
CA LEU A 76 4.28 8.08 4.92
C LEU A 76 4.55 8.26 6.41
N HIS A 77 4.04 9.34 7.01
CA HIS A 77 4.15 9.54 8.44
C HIS A 77 3.52 8.37 9.20
N ARG A 78 2.33 7.94 8.79
CA ARG A 78 1.63 6.83 9.46
C ARG A 78 2.40 5.52 9.38
N LEU A 79 2.94 5.20 8.21
CA LEU A 79 3.68 3.96 7.96
C LEU A 79 5.03 3.94 8.70
N ARG A 80 5.76 5.07 8.71
CA ARG A 80 7.00 5.21 9.48
C ARG A 80 6.78 5.09 10.98
N ALA A 81 5.72 5.71 11.50
CA ALA A 81 5.36 5.58 12.92
C ALA A 81 5.11 4.11 13.28
N ALA A 82 4.38 3.37 12.44
CA ALA A 82 4.10 1.94 12.66
C ALA A 82 5.39 1.08 12.67
N LEU A 83 6.39 1.39 11.84
CA LEU A 83 7.68 0.67 11.82
C LEU A 83 8.50 0.84 13.11
N VAL A 84 8.40 2.02 13.75
CA VAL A 84 9.15 2.33 14.99
C VAL A 84 8.36 1.94 16.25
N GLY A 85 7.15 1.37 16.08
CA GLY A 85 6.25 1.08 17.21
C GLY A 85 5.57 2.32 17.80
N GLY A 86 5.63 3.46 17.11
CA GLY A 86 4.98 4.70 17.49
C GLY A 86 3.52 4.78 17.04
N SER A 87 2.67 5.41 17.85
CA SER A 87 1.31 5.74 17.42
C SER A 87 1.33 6.89 16.41
N PRO A 88 0.70 6.77 15.23
CA PRO A 88 0.64 7.85 14.27
C PRO A 88 -0.19 9.04 14.81
N PRO A 89 0.13 10.29 14.43
CA PRO A 89 -0.64 11.46 14.84
C PRO A 89 -2.04 11.40 14.22
N PRO A 90 -3.06 11.87 14.94
CA PRO A 90 -4.44 11.86 14.45
C PRO A 90 -4.55 12.72 13.19
N PRO A 91 -5.31 12.30 12.17
CA PRO A 91 -5.57 13.14 11.01
C PRO A 91 -6.25 14.44 11.47
N ALA A 92 -5.75 15.58 10.97
CA ALA A 92 -6.37 16.87 11.22
C ALA A 92 -7.80 16.85 10.67
N LYS A 93 -8.78 16.83 11.59
CA LYS A 93 -10.24 16.74 11.40
C LYS A 93 -10.78 15.36 11.04
N GLN A 94 -11.23 14.62 12.06
CA GLN A 94 -12.42 13.78 11.91
C GLN A 94 -13.39 13.98 13.07
N ILE A 95 -14.48 14.68 12.74
CA ILE A 95 -15.73 14.76 13.49
C ILE A 95 -16.23 13.33 13.73
N LYS A 96 -16.62 13.07 14.98
CA LYS A 96 -17.17 11.80 15.47
C LYS A 96 -18.23 11.25 14.53
N ARG A 97 -17.91 10.17 13.81
CA ARG A 97 -18.91 9.20 13.33
C ARG A 97 -18.44 7.81 13.74
N ARG A 98 -18.95 7.37 14.89
CA ARG A 98 -18.93 5.97 15.33
C ARG A 98 -19.59 5.15 14.23
N LEU A 99 -18.86 4.29 13.53
CA LEU A 99 -19.41 3.11 12.86
C LEU A 99 -18.29 2.06 12.73
N ILE A 100 -18.40 1.06 13.62
CA ILE A 100 -18.02 -0.37 13.50
C ILE A 100 -16.60 -0.70 13.06
N ARG A 101 -15.86 -1.33 14.00
CA ARG A 101 -14.57 -2.01 13.81
C ARG A 101 -14.63 -2.97 12.61
N ALA A 102 -13.97 -2.62 11.51
CA ALA A 102 -13.51 -3.61 10.54
C ALA A 102 -12.14 -4.12 11.02
N SER A 103 -12.18 -5.04 12.00
CA SER A 103 -11.12 -6.01 12.17
C SER A 103 -11.07 -6.92 10.94
N VAL A 104 -9.89 -7.48 10.68
CA VAL A 104 -9.54 -8.43 9.60
C VAL A 104 -8.89 -7.76 8.39
N TRP A 105 -7.59 -7.47 8.49
CA TRP A 105 -6.65 -7.55 7.36
C TRP A 105 -5.28 -8.02 7.90
N VAL A 106 -5.28 -9.16 8.58
CA VAL A 106 -4.10 -10.00 8.84
C VAL A 106 -4.59 -11.44 8.85
N VAL A 107 -4.48 -12.14 7.72
CA VAL A 107 -4.25 -13.59 7.70
C VAL A 107 -3.39 -13.88 6.48
N ALA A 108 -2.08 -13.78 6.67
CA ALA A 108 -1.09 -14.48 5.86
C ALA A 108 0.16 -14.69 6.73
N LEU A 109 0.02 -15.49 7.78
CA LEU A 109 1.17 -16.09 8.47
C LEU A 109 0.77 -17.41 9.14
N ARG A 110 1.52 -18.47 8.81
CA ARG A 110 1.44 -19.89 9.22
C ARG A 110 0.34 -20.68 8.51
N ARG A 111 0.64 -21.75 7.78
CA ARG A 111 1.69 -22.78 7.95
C ARG A 111 2.36 -23.14 6.64
#